data_AF-A0A6J1NL09-F1
#
_entry.id   AF-A0A6J1NL09-F1
#
_cell.length_a   1.000
_cell.length_b   1.000
_cell.length_c   1.000
_cell.angle_alpha   90.00
_cell.angle_beta   90.00
_cell.angle_gamma   90.00
#
_symmetry.space_group_name_H-M   'P 1'
#
loop_
_entity.id
_entity.type
_entity.pdbx_description
1 polymer ?
#
loop_
_entity_poly.entity_id
_entity_poly.type
_entity_poly.pdbx_seq_one_letter_code
_entity_poly.pdbx_strand_id
1 'polypeptide(L)'
;MQSNREESLLHSCFGSLTSAFMGCCYSICHKETDPQENVVNERTHLLEVPEQQQETPSPTACASTPPRKSDEQTALNRILHETATNVIDVGALGPYSLEAGAYSERVRAYTARAASAALPPPAPPRLLADLPPAVRRQMLAAPPINSTDKELITNAVKKAASAISELRVEHHEDLVVPFRVP
;
A
#
# COMPACT_ATOMS: atom_id res chain seq x y z
N MET A 1 -44.53 -9.43 -17.59
CA MET A 1 -43.52 -10.00 -16.66
C MET A 1 -42.28 -10.42 -17.43
N GLN A 2 -41.55 -9.47 -18.02
CA GLN A 2 -40.29 -9.72 -18.72
C GLN A 2 -39.42 -8.47 -18.57
N SER A 3 -38.67 -8.37 -17.47
CA SER A 3 -37.76 -7.25 -17.23
C SER A 3 -36.53 -7.62 -16.38
N ASN A 4 -36.19 -8.92 -16.27
CA ASN A 4 -35.09 -9.37 -15.42
C ASN A 4 -33.91 -10.00 -16.18
N ARG A 5 -33.80 -9.81 -17.51
CA ARG A 5 -32.76 -10.47 -18.31
C ARG A 5 -31.59 -9.56 -18.72
N GLU A 6 -31.71 -8.25 -18.57
CA GLU A 6 -30.69 -7.30 -19.03
C GLU A 6 -29.77 -6.80 -17.91
N GLU A 7 -30.18 -6.85 -16.65
CA GLU A 7 -29.33 -6.45 -15.51
C GLU A 7 -28.25 -7.48 -15.15
N SER A 8 -28.39 -8.73 -15.61
CA SER A 8 -27.43 -9.80 -15.28
C SER A 8 -26.14 -9.75 -16.10
N LEU A 9 -26.13 -9.07 -17.25
CA LEU A 9 -24.95 -9.04 -18.13
C LEU A 9 -23.95 -7.95 -17.74
N LEU A 10 -24.43 -6.82 -17.21
CA LEU A 10 -23.58 -5.71 -16.79
C LEU A 10 -22.81 -5.97 -15.49
N HIS A 11 -23.28 -6.90 -14.66
CA HIS A 11 -22.62 -7.26 -13.41
C HIS A 11 -21.49 -8.29 -13.58
N SER A 12 -21.36 -8.89 -14.76
CA SER A 12 -20.37 -9.95 -15.03
C SER A 12 -18.98 -9.41 -15.40
N CYS A 13 -18.89 -8.18 -15.92
CA CYS A 13 -17.63 -7.62 -16.40
C CYS A 13 -16.73 -7.07 -15.27
N PHE A 14 -17.28 -6.78 -14.09
CA PHE A 14 -16.50 -6.26 -12.94
C PHE A 14 -16.05 -7.36 -11.95
N GLY A 15 -16.60 -8.58 -12.03
CA GLY A 15 -16.25 -9.66 -11.12
C GLY A 15 -14.97 -10.42 -11.47
N SER A 16 -14.40 -10.22 -12.67
CA SER A 16 -13.29 -11.05 -13.16
C SER A 16 -11.90 -10.63 -12.67
N LEU A 17 -11.78 -9.53 -11.91
CA LEU A 17 -10.50 -9.01 -11.40
C LEU A 17 -10.19 -9.42 -9.95
N THR A 18 -11.11 -10.08 -9.25
CA THR A 18 -10.94 -10.46 -7.83
C THR A 18 -10.32 -11.84 -7.61
N SER A 19 -9.98 -12.58 -8.68
CA SER A 19 -9.36 -13.92 -8.57
C SER A 19 -7.88 -13.94 -8.93
N ALA A 20 -7.13 -12.89 -8.56
CA ALA A 20 -5.68 -13.00 -8.44
C ALA A 20 -5.35 -13.56 -7.05
N PHE A 21 -5.26 -14.90 -6.96
CA PHE A 21 -4.75 -15.61 -5.79
C PHE A 21 -3.28 -15.18 -5.60
N MET A 22 -3.04 -14.22 -4.70
CA MET A 22 -1.69 -13.84 -4.30
C MET A 22 -1.13 -14.99 -3.45
N GLY A 23 -0.28 -15.81 -4.07
CA GLY A 23 0.29 -17.02 -3.49
C GLY A 23 1.03 -16.73 -2.18
N CYS A 24 0.62 -17.44 -1.14
CA CYS A 24 1.18 -17.39 0.20
C CYS A 24 2.46 -18.25 0.24
N CYS A 25 3.63 -17.63 0.44
CA CYS A 25 4.92 -18.34 0.52
C CYS A 25 5.11 -18.99 1.90
N TYR A 26 4.58 -20.21 2.07
CA TYR A 26 4.94 -21.11 3.18
C TYR A 26 6.00 -22.10 2.70
N SER A 27 7.20 -22.07 3.31
CA SER A 27 8.08 -23.22 3.63
C SER A 27 9.60 -22.89 3.55
N ILE A 28 10.15 -22.37 4.65
CA ILE A 28 11.56 -22.63 5.01
C ILE A 28 11.55 -23.10 6.47
N CYS A 29 10.90 -24.23 6.70
CA CYS A 29 10.99 -24.99 7.95
C CYS A 29 11.07 -26.47 7.58
N HIS A 30 12.13 -26.86 6.90
CA HIS A 30 12.55 -28.27 6.89
C HIS A 30 13.86 -28.37 7.67
N LYS A 31 13.73 -28.86 8.90
CA LYS A 31 14.80 -29.54 9.62
C LYS A 31 15.09 -30.83 8.86
N GLU A 32 16.28 -30.97 8.33
CA GLU A 32 16.89 -32.26 7.98
C GLU A 32 18.31 -32.23 8.57
N THR A 33 18.67 -33.35 9.16
CA THR A 33 19.87 -33.61 9.94
C THR A 33 20.92 -34.27 9.04
N ASP A 34 22.20 -34.11 9.40
CA ASP A 34 23.42 -34.79 8.90
C ASP A 34 24.13 -34.25 7.64
N PRO A 35 25.44 -34.53 7.46
CA PRO A 35 26.53 -34.66 8.43
C PRO A 35 27.67 -33.66 8.15
N GLN A 36 28.58 -33.59 9.10
CA GLN A 36 29.80 -32.78 9.19
C GLN A 36 30.61 -32.66 7.88
N GLU A 37 30.34 -31.64 7.09
CA GLU A 37 31.24 -31.13 6.06
C GLU A 37 31.60 -29.68 6.41
N ASN A 38 32.85 -29.31 6.18
CA ASN A 38 33.47 -28.06 6.63
C ASN A 38 32.87 -26.84 5.90
N VAL A 39 31.66 -26.45 6.29
CA VAL A 39 30.98 -25.28 5.73
C VAL A 39 31.53 -24.03 6.42
N VAL A 40 32.16 -23.18 5.62
CA VAL A 40 32.54 -21.81 5.98
C VAL A 40 31.33 -21.12 6.62
N ASN A 41 31.43 -20.81 7.91
CA ASN A 41 30.35 -20.23 8.71
C ASN A 41 30.59 -18.72 8.91
N GLU A 42 29.61 -17.99 9.40
CA GLU A 42 29.73 -16.56 9.78
C GLU A 42 30.78 -16.27 10.87
N ARG A 43 31.42 -17.31 11.42
CA ARG A 43 32.56 -17.23 12.34
C ARG A 43 33.93 -17.47 11.69
N THR A 44 33.99 -17.84 10.41
CA THR A 44 35.29 -17.98 9.71
C THR A 44 35.82 -16.60 9.32
N HIS A 45 36.97 -16.23 9.87
CA HIS A 45 37.65 -14.97 9.58
C HIS A 45 38.13 -14.95 8.13
N LEU A 46 37.79 -13.90 7.38
CA LEU A 46 38.05 -13.79 5.94
C LEU A 46 39.44 -13.25 5.58
N LEU A 47 40.28 -12.93 6.57
CA LEU A 47 41.66 -12.47 6.38
C LEU A 47 42.55 -13.05 7.49
N GLU A 48 43.72 -13.59 7.12
CA GLU A 48 44.77 -13.95 8.09
C GLU A 48 45.28 -12.67 8.75
N VAL A 49 45.02 -12.51 10.05
CA VAL A 49 45.61 -11.43 10.86
C VAL A 49 46.92 -11.97 11.43
N PRO A 50 48.08 -11.38 11.08
CA PRO A 50 49.33 -11.71 11.77
C PRO A 50 49.20 -11.23 13.22
N GLU A 51 49.46 -12.13 14.17
CA GLU A 51 49.56 -11.77 15.59
C GLU A 51 50.72 -10.77 15.77
N GLN A 52 50.39 -9.48 15.92
CA GLN A 52 51.35 -8.48 16.39
C GLN A 52 51.07 -8.14 17.85
N GLN A 53 52.08 -8.44 18.66
CA GLN A 53 52.21 -8.05 20.05
C GLN A 53 52.18 -6.52 20.21
N GLN A 54 51.34 -6.06 21.14
CA GLN A 54 51.63 -5.06 22.18
C GLN A 54 52.25 -3.71 21.76
N GLU A 55 51.45 -2.63 21.84
CA GLU A 55 51.79 -1.42 22.59
C GLU A 55 50.55 -0.52 22.75
N THR A 56 50.20 -0.19 24.00
CA THR A 56 49.18 0.80 24.34
C THR A 56 49.72 2.22 24.12
N PRO A 57 49.13 3.06 23.26
CA PRO A 57 49.44 4.48 23.24
C PRO A 57 48.57 5.19 24.29
N SER A 58 49.22 5.89 25.22
CA SER A 58 48.64 6.84 26.17
C SER A 58 47.71 7.86 25.48
N PRO A 59 46.58 8.28 26.10
CA PRO A 59 45.76 9.34 25.53
C PRO A 59 46.46 10.69 25.67
N THR A 60 47.06 11.16 24.59
CA THR A 60 47.52 12.54 24.47
C THR A 60 46.28 13.45 24.51
N ALA A 61 46.14 14.22 25.58
CA ALA A 61 45.07 15.19 25.75
C ALA A 61 45.16 16.26 24.65
N CYS A 62 44.31 16.15 23.62
CA CYS A 62 44.14 17.22 22.65
C CYS A 62 43.37 18.38 23.27
N ALA A 63 43.94 19.56 23.06
CA ALA A 63 43.53 20.87 23.52
C ALA A 63 42.01 21.13 23.46
N SER A 64 41.52 21.77 24.52
CA SER A 64 40.18 22.31 24.68
C SER A 64 39.81 23.25 23.53
N THR A 65 38.92 22.80 22.64
CA THR A 65 38.07 23.69 21.85
C THR A 65 36.70 23.79 22.56
N PRO A 66 36.08 24.99 22.62
CA PRO A 66 34.77 25.16 23.25
C PRO A 66 33.72 24.32 22.50
N PRO A 67 32.74 23.72 23.19
CA PRO A 67 31.94 22.64 22.64
C PRO A 67 30.99 23.14 21.56
N ARG A 68 31.29 22.86 20.28
CA ARG A 68 30.30 22.84 19.19
C ARG A 68 29.43 21.56 19.21
N LYS A 69 29.32 20.92 20.37
CA LYS A 69 28.67 19.60 20.57
C LYS A 69 27.15 19.63 20.45
N SER A 70 26.53 20.81 20.54
CA SER A 70 25.06 20.92 20.56
C SER A 70 24.43 20.64 19.19
N ASP A 71 25.08 21.03 18.10
CA ASP A 71 24.52 20.89 16.75
C ASP A 71 24.68 19.46 16.22
N GLU A 72 25.86 18.86 16.41
CA GLU A 72 26.13 17.47 16.05
C GLU A 72 25.19 16.49 16.80
N GLN A 73 24.98 16.69 18.10
CA GLN A 73 24.07 15.86 18.88
C GLN A 73 22.60 16.04 18.45
N THR A 74 22.22 17.24 18.00
CA THR A 74 20.87 17.52 17.46
C THR A 74 20.68 16.85 16.10
N ALA A 75 21.69 16.90 15.23
CA ALA A 75 21.68 16.21 13.94
C ALA A 75 21.53 14.69 14.11
N LEU A 76 22.28 14.10 15.06
CA LEU A 76 22.16 12.68 15.38
C LEU A 76 20.77 12.31 15.93
N ASN A 77 20.21 13.13 16.82
CA ASN A 77 18.84 12.91 17.32
C ASN A 77 17.79 13.01 16.21
N ARG A 78 17.97 13.94 15.26
CA ARG A 78 17.09 14.04 14.08
C ARG A 78 17.18 12.79 13.22
N ILE A 79 18.40 12.32 12.93
CA ILE A 79 18.62 11.09 12.16
C ILE A 79 17.97 9.89 12.84
N LEU A 80 18.14 9.75 14.16
CA LEU A 80 17.52 8.66 14.92
C LEU A 80 15.99 8.74 14.89
N HIS A 81 15.41 9.93 15.05
CA HIS A 81 13.95 10.08 15.05
C HIS A 81 13.35 9.86 13.66
N GLU A 82 14.01 10.36 12.61
CA GLU A 82 13.66 10.11 11.21
C GLU A 82 13.76 8.62 10.88
N THR A 83 14.84 7.97 11.29
CA THR A 83 15.02 6.51 11.10
C THR A 83 13.95 5.74 11.86
N ALA A 84 13.68 6.07 13.12
CA ALA A 84 12.64 5.41 13.93
C ALA A 84 11.23 5.57 13.33
N THR A 85 10.98 6.67 12.62
CA THR A 85 9.70 6.91 11.92
C THR A 85 9.63 6.15 10.59
N ASN A 86 10.75 6.01 9.89
CA ASN A 86 10.81 5.41 8.56
C ASN A 86 11.00 3.88 8.58
N VAL A 87 11.46 3.31 9.69
CA VAL A 87 11.57 1.87 9.87
C VAL A 87 10.18 1.27 10.12
N ILE A 88 9.82 0.29 9.30
CA ILE A 88 8.54 -0.42 9.41
C ILE A 88 8.68 -1.53 10.46
N ASP A 89 7.95 -1.40 11.56
CA ASP A 89 7.76 -2.49 12.51
C ASP A 89 6.76 -3.51 11.95
N VAL A 90 7.27 -4.60 11.38
CA VAL A 90 6.45 -5.70 10.85
C VAL A 90 5.70 -6.47 11.95
N GLY A 91 6.17 -6.41 13.21
CA GLY A 91 5.51 -7.02 14.37
C GLY A 91 4.27 -6.23 14.80
N ALA A 92 4.27 -4.91 14.58
CA ALA A 92 3.17 -4.01 14.90
C ALA A 92 1.89 -4.21 14.06
N LEU A 93 1.90 -5.10 13.05
CA LEU A 93 0.77 -5.35 12.16
C LEU A 93 -0.33 -6.25 12.75
N GLY A 94 -0.11 -6.82 13.94
CA GLY A 94 -1.13 -7.55 14.67
C GLY A 94 -2.25 -6.64 15.19
N PRO A 95 -3.42 -7.19 15.58
CA PRO A 95 -4.45 -6.42 16.25
C PRO A 95 -3.98 -6.08 17.67
N TYR A 96 -3.15 -5.04 17.81
CA TYR A 96 -2.92 -4.38 19.09
C TYR A 96 -4.24 -3.71 19.46
N SER A 97 -5.08 -4.48 20.14
CA SER A 97 -6.32 -3.99 20.70
C SER A 97 -5.97 -2.87 21.66
N LEU A 98 -6.37 -1.66 21.33
CA LEU A 98 -6.60 -0.65 22.37
C LEU A 98 -7.36 -1.32 23.51
N GLU A 99 -6.94 -1.04 24.75
CA GLU A 99 -7.68 -1.52 25.91
C GLU A 99 -9.15 -1.06 25.78
N ALA A 100 -10.09 -1.97 26.08
CA ALA A 100 -11.51 -1.68 25.89
C ALA A 100 -11.97 -0.41 26.65
N GLY A 101 -11.38 -0.16 27.83
CA GLY A 101 -11.59 1.06 28.60
C GLY A 101 -11.14 2.32 27.86
N ALA A 102 -9.89 2.34 27.39
CA ALA A 102 -9.33 3.46 26.63
C ALA A 102 -10.09 3.71 25.32
N TYR A 103 -10.55 2.65 24.64
CA TYR A 103 -11.42 2.78 23.47
C TYR A 103 -12.75 3.46 23.85
N SER A 104 -13.43 2.99 24.89
CA SER A 104 -14.74 3.51 25.31
C SER A 104 -14.67 4.99 25.72
N GLU A 105 -13.59 5.40 26.38
CA GLU A 105 -13.36 6.79 26.77
C GLU A 105 -13.13 7.68 25.53
N ARG A 106 -12.32 7.21 24.56
CA ARG A 106 -12.12 7.93 23.29
C ARG A 106 -13.42 8.10 22.53
N VAL A 107 -14.25 7.05 22.45
CA VAL A 107 -15.58 7.13 21.81
C VAL A 107 -16.44 8.20 22.49
N ARG A 108 -16.49 8.21 23.84
CA ARG A 108 -17.25 9.22 24.59
C ARG A 108 -16.74 10.63 24.31
N ALA A 109 -15.42 10.83 24.37
CA ALA A 109 -14.79 12.13 24.16
C ALA A 109 -15.02 12.66 22.73
N TYR A 110 -14.89 11.80 21.72
CA TYR A 110 -15.10 12.19 20.32
C TYR A 110 -16.58 12.43 20.02
N THR A 111 -17.49 11.64 20.59
CA THR A 111 -18.94 11.86 20.46
C THR A 111 -19.34 13.19 21.07
N ALA A 112 -18.86 13.52 22.27
CA ALA A 112 -19.14 14.80 22.93
C ALA A 112 -18.61 15.99 22.12
N ARG A 113 -17.38 15.90 21.60
CA ARG A 113 -16.79 16.92 20.73
C ARG A 113 -17.57 17.08 19.42
N ALA A 114 -17.94 15.97 18.78
CA ALA A 114 -18.71 15.99 17.54
C ALA A 114 -20.10 16.62 17.76
N ALA A 115 -20.77 16.30 18.87
CA ALA A 115 -22.05 16.90 19.23
C ALA A 115 -21.93 18.42 19.47
N SER A 116 -20.87 18.87 20.13
CA SER A 116 -20.64 20.31 20.37
C SER A 116 -20.35 21.12 19.09
N ALA A 117 -19.84 20.46 18.04
CA ALA A 117 -19.53 21.06 16.75
C ALA A 117 -20.57 20.74 15.67
N ALA A 118 -21.67 20.07 16.04
CA ALA A 118 -22.66 19.58 15.09
C ALA A 118 -23.41 20.76 14.46
N LEU A 119 -23.06 21.09 13.22
CA LEU A 119 -23.92 21.86 12.34
C LEU A 119 -25.17 21.04 12.01
N PRO A 120 -26.32 21.69 11.73
CA PRO A 120 -27.49 20.99 11.23
C PRO A 120 -27.08 20.12 10.03
N PRO A 121 -27.61 18.88 9.93
CA PRO A 121 -27.25 17.98 8.84
C PRO A 121 -27.53 18.69 7.51
N PRO A 122 -26.58 18.67 6.57
CA PRO A 122 -26.82 19.28 5.26
C PRO A 122 -28.04 18.60 4.64
N ALA A 123 -28.89 19.41 3.99
CA ALA A 123 -30.00 18.87 3.23
C ALA A 123 -29.47 17.85 2.21
N PRO A 124 -30.20 16.75 1.94
CA PRO A 124 -29.75 15.75 0.98
C PRO A 124 -29.47 16.43 -0.37
N PRO A 125 -28.38 16.04 -1.06
CA PRO A 125 -28.03 16.66 -2.33
C PRO A 125 -29.17 16.46 -3.32
N ARG A 126 -29.58 17.55 -3.96
CA ARG A 126 -30.60 17.54 -5.01
C ARG A 126 -29.91 17.76 -6.35
N LEU A 127 -30.32 17.00 -7.36
CA LEU A 127 -29.89 17.26 -8.74
C LEU A 127 -30.40 18.65 -9.15
N LEU A 128 -29.53 19.43 -9.81
CA LEU A 128 -29.89 20.73 -10.37
C LEU A 128 -30.41 21.71 -9.30
N ALA A 129 -29.84 21.68 -8.09
CA ALA A 129 -30.21 22.55 -6.96
C ALA A 129 -29.85 24.03 -7.22
N ASP A 130 -28.84 24.24 -8.04
CA ASP A 130 -28.34 25.53 -8.56
C ASP A 130 -29.30 26.20 -9.55
N LEU A 131 -30.23 25.44 -10.14
CA LEU A 131 -31.16 25.96 -11.15
C LEU A 131 -32.54 26.32 -10.58
N PRO A 132 -33.18 27.40 -11.09
CA PRO A 132 -34.56 27.72 -10.75
C PRO A 132 -35.54 26.58 -11.07
N PRO A 133 -36.63 26.39 -10.30
CA PRO A 133 -37.56 25.26 -10.50
C PRO A 133 -38.23 25.19 -11.89
N ALA A 134 -38.38 26.31 -12.58
CA ALA A 134 -38.91 26.34 -13.94
C ALA A 134 -37.90 25.80 -14.97
N VAL A 135 -36.64 26.26 -14.90
CA VAL A 135 -35.55 25.83 -15.78
C VAL A 135 -35.24 24.34 -15.59
N ARG A 136 -35.26 23.86 -14.34
CA ARG A 136 -35.07 22.43 -14.02
C ARG A 136 -36.07 21.55 -14.77
N ARG A 137 -37.36 21.89 -14.70
CA ARG A 137 -38.43 21.12 -15.37
C ARG A 137 -38.26 21.14 -16.88
N GLN A 138 -37.88 22.29 -17.45
CA GLN A 138 -37.63 22.42 -18.88
C GLN A 138 -36.45 21.56 -19.35
N MET A 139 -35.33 21.57 -18.62
CA MET A 139 -34.16 20.75 -18.96
C MET A 139 -34.44 19.25 -18.89
N LEU A 140 -35.19 18.80 -17.87
CA LEU A 140 -35.58 17.40 -17.74
C LEU A 140 -36.58 16.95 -18.83
N ALA A 141 -37.36 17.88 -19.37
CA ALA A 141 -38.29 17.64 -20.48
C ALA A 141 -37.65 17.83 -21.87
N ALA A 142 -36.37 18.21 -21.93
CA ALA A 142 -35.69 18.43 -23.19
C ALA A 142 -35.55 17.11 -23.97
N PRO A 143 -35.48 17.17 -25.32
CA PRO A 143 -35.26 15.98 -26.13
C PRO A 143 -33.98 15.24 -25.70
N PRO A 144 -33.99 13.91 -25.70
CA PRO A 144 -32.81 13.13 -25.39
C PRO A 144 -31.71 13.32 -26.45
N ILE A 145 -30.47 12.99 -26.09
CA ILE A 145 -29.33 12.99 -27.02
C ILE A 145 -29.64 12.14 -28.28
N ASN A 146 -29.23 12.65 -29.43
CA ASN A 146 -29.42 12.03 -30.74
C ASN A 146 -28.80 10.62 -30.79
N SER A 147 -29.43 9.69 -31.52
CA SER A 147 -28.92 8.32 -31.69
C SER A 147 -27.58 8.29 -32.40
N THR A 148 -27.34 9.18 -33.37
CA THR A 148 -26.05 9.30 -34.07
C THR A 148 -24.90 9.59 -33.10
N ASP A 149 -25.12 10.49 -32.14
CA ASP A 149 -24.12 10.84 -31.14
C ASP A 149 -23.86 9.66 -30.18
N LYS A 150 -24.94 8.96 -29.76
CA LYS A 150 -24.81 7.74 -28.95
C LYS A 150 -23.98 6.68 -29.65
N GLU A 151 -24.21 6.46 -30.94
CA GLU A 151 -23.46 5.50 -31.74
C GLU A 151 -22.00 5.91 -31.89
N LEU A 152 -21.73 7.19 -32.15
CA LEU A 152 -20.38 7.74 -32.22
C LEU A 152 -19.61 7.50 -30.92
N ILE A 153 -20.21 7.85 -29.77
CA ILE A 153 -19.61 7.64 -28.44
C ILE A 153 -19.37 6.15 -28.21
N THR A 154 -20.37 5.31 -28.49
CA THR A 154 -20.28 3.86 -28.30
C THR A 154 -19.16 3.25 -29.13
N ASN A 155 -19.02 3.67 -30.39
CA ASN A 155 -17.97 3.18 -31.29
C ASN A 155 -16.58 3.66 -30.86
N ALA A 156 -16.46 4.90 -30.37
CA ALA A 156 -15.21 5.40 -29.81
C ALA A 156 -14.77 4.58 -28.59
N VAL A 157 -15.69 4.29 -27.66
CA VAL A 157 -15.42 3.47 -26.47
C VAL A 157 -15.04 2.04 -26.85
N LYS A 158 -15.72 1.43 -27.84
CA LYS A 158 -15.36 0.08 -28.34
C LYS A 158 -13.93 0.03 -28.89
N LYS A 159 -13.52 1.06 -29.64
CA LYS A 159 -12.14 1.16 -30.16
C LYS A 159 -11.13 1.29 -29.02
N ALA A 160 -11.42 2.12 -28.02
CA ALA A 160 -10.56 2.26 -26.85
C ALA A 160 -10.45 0.94 -26.06
N ALA A 161 -11.56 0.24 -25.85
CA ALA A 161 -11.57 -1.06 -25.18
C ALA A 161 -10.74 -2.11 -25.96
N SER A 162 -10.84 -2.11 -27.30
CA SER A 162 -10.00 -2.96 -28.15
C SER A 162 -8.51 -2.65 -27.97
N ALA A 163 -8.14 -1.38 -27.99
CA ALA A 163 -6.74 -0.97 -27.80
C ALA A 163 -6.20 -1.36 -26.40
N ILE A 164 -7.03 -1.27 -25.35
CA ILE A 164 -6.64 -1.71 -24.00
C ILE A 164 -6.43 -3.23 -23.97
N SER A 165 -7.21 -4.01 -24.73
CA SER A 165 -7.04 -5.47 -24.80
C SER A 165 -5.73 -5.91 -25.47
N GLU A 166 -5.12 -5.03 -26.27
CA GLU A 166 -3.79 -5.25 -26.87
C GLU A 166 -2.66 -5.03 -25.87
N LEU A 167 -2.92 -4.38 -24.72
CA LEU A 167 -1.95 -4.21 -23.64
C LEU A 167 -1.79 -5.52 -22.86
N ARG A 168 -1.00 -6.45 -23.41
CA ARG A 168 -0.65 -7.73 -22.80
C ARG A 168 0.82 -8.04 -23.02
N VAL A 169 1.37 -8.88 -22.14
CA VAL A 169 2.73 -9.39 -22.30
C VAL A 169 2.74 -10.42 -23.43
N GLU A 170 3.57 -10.21 -24.45
CA GLU A 170 3.81 -11.20 -25.49
C GLU A 170 4.75 -12.30 -24.94
N HIS A 171 4.33 -13.56 -25.09
CA HIS A 171 5.13 -14.70 -24.66
C HIS A 171 6.20 -15.03 -25.72
N HIS A 172 7.47 -15.04 -25.33
CA HIS A 172 8.59 -15.38 -26.20
C HIS A 172 9.27 -16.70 -25.79
N GLU A 173 9.55 -16.88 -24.51
CA GLU A 173 10.27 -18.04 -23.98
C GLU A 173 9.62 -18.51 -22.67
N ASP A 174 9.85 -19.78 -22.33
CA ASP A 174 9.36 -20.37 -21.08
C ASP A 174 10.15 -19.82 -19.89
N LEU A 175 9.46 -19.12 -18.99
CA LEU A 175 10.04 -18.65 -17.72
C LEU A 175 10.32 -19.81 -16.75
N VAL A 176 9.69 -20.96 -16.96
CA VAL A 176 9.80 -22.14 -16.10
C VAL A 176 10.09 -23.34 -16.97
N VAL A 177 11.26 -23.94 -16.80
CA VAL A 177 11.65 -25.18 -17.49
C VAL A 177 11.68 -26.32 -16.46
N PRO A 178 10.95 -27.41 -16.67
CA PRO A 178 11.00 -28.55 -15.75
C PRO A 178 12.31 -29.32 -15.95
N PHE A 179 13.06 -29.48 -14.86
CA PHE A 179 14.21 -30.38 -14.86
C PHE A 179 13.72 -31.83 -14.92
N ARG A 180 14.02 -32.54 -16.02
CA ARG A 180 13.92 -33.99 -16.07
C ARG A 180 15.31 -34.59 -15.96
N VAL A 181 15.46 -35.51 -15.02
CA VAL A 181 16.66 -36.36 -14.89
C VAL A 181 16.51 -37.52 -15.87
N PRO A 182 17.55 -37.88 -16.64
CA PRO A 182 17.54 -39.02 -17.57
C PRO A 182 17.19 -40.36 -16.91
#